data_AF-A0A966XH48-F1
#
_entry.id   AF-A0A966XH48-F1
#
_cell.length_a   1.000
_cell.length_b   1.000
_cell.length_c   1.000
_cell.angle_alpha   90.00
_cell.angle_beta   90.00
_cell.angle_gamma   90.00
#
_symmetry.space_group_name_H-M   'P 1'
#
loop_
_entity.id
_entity.type
_entity.pdbx_description
1 polymer ?
#
loop_
_entity_poly.entity_id
_entity_poly.type
_entity_poly.pdbx_seq_one_letter_code
_entity_poly.pdbx_strand_id
1 'polypeptide(L)'
;MSGKPDGFMIDAFHQATVARDDPCPVIDQIVAKARIQVPFDELTMLLIEGVATQQTRIDELLASHSHAWTLDRMLATDRNVLRLGAFELIARSDVPTAVILNEAVRLAKRFGSDDSGRFVNGVLAAIARVVRAGETLSVDQSSAD
;
A
#
# COMPACT_ATOMS: atom_id res chain seq x y z
N MET A 1 -22.73 9.84 15.41
CA MET A 1 -22.24 9.98 14.01
C MET A 1 -20.74 9.68 13.95
N SER A 2 -20.34 8.47 14.34
CA SER A 2 -18.92 8.06 14.27
C SER A 2 -18.75 7.30 12.95
N GLY A 3 -18.57 8.06 11.86
CA GLY A 3 -18.11 7.50 10.61
C GLY A 3 -16.63 7.17 10.80
N LYS A 4 -16.32 5.90 11.03
CA LYS A 4 -14.95 5.42 10.91
C LYS A 4 -14.56 5.59 9.45
N PRO A 5 -13.33 6.05 9.16
CA PRO A 5 -12.92 6.19 7.77
C PRO A 5 -12.75 4.80 7.15
N ASP A 6 -13.68 4.47 6.28
CA ASP A 6 -13.61 3.30 5.43
C ASP A 6 -12.53 3.55 4.36
N GLY A 7 -11.39 2.85 4.47
CA GLY A 7 -10.51 2.56 3.32
C GLY A 7 -10.04 3.75 2.47
N PHE A 8 -9.33 4.70 3.09
CA PHE A 8 -8.69 5.85 2.44
C PHE A 8 -7.68 5.52 1.31
N MET A 9 -7.24 4.26 1.22
CA MET A 9 -6.32 3.76 0.19
C MET A 9 -6.97 3.62 -1.21
N ILE A 10 -8.31 3.53 -1.30
CA ILE A 10 -9.00 3.27 -2.58
C ILE A 10 -9.26 4.54 -3.39
N ASP A 11 -9.78 5.61 -2.80
CA ASP A 11 -10.24 6.78 -3.58
C ASP A 11 -9.07 7.55 -4.22
N ALA A 12 -7.97 7.67 -3.48
CA ALA A 12 -6.72 8.30 -3.94
C ALA A 12 -6.14 7.61 -5.18
N PHE A 13 -6.01 6.28 -5.14
CA PHE A 13 -5.48 5.49 -6.25
C PHE A 13 -6.51 5.38 -7.39
N HIS A 14 -7.81 5.26 -7.08
CA HIS A 14 -8.90 5.22 -8.07
C HIS A 14 -8.93 6.51 -8.91
N GLN A 15 -8.84 7.69 -8.30
CA GLN A 15 -8.81 8.95 -9.06
C GLN A 15 -7.52 9.11 -9.88
N ALA A 16 -6.38 8.59 -9.40
CA ALA A 16 -5.10 8.66 -10.11
C ALA A 16 -5.00 7.68 -11.30
N THR A 17 -5.71 6.55 -11.28
CA THR A 17 -5.58 5.48 -12.28
C THR A 17 -6.71 5.40 -13.30
N VAL A 18 -7.90 5.92 -13.01
CA VAL A 18 -9.03 5.95 -13.97
C VAL A 18 -8.77 6.90 -15.15
N ALA A 19 -7.73 7.75 -15.07
CA ALA A 19 -7.40 8.68 -16.14
C ALA A 19 -6.75 8.04 -17.38
N ARG A 20 -6.12 6.85 -17.31
CA ARG A 20 -5.44 6.22 -18.47
C ARG A 20 -5.40 4.69 -18.34
N ASP A 21 -5.76 3.99 -19.41
CA ASP A 21 -5.60 2.54 -19.64
C ASP A 21 -4.13 2.07 -19.61
N ASP A 22 -3.42 2.34 -18.52
CA ASP A 22 -2.02 1.99 -18.34
C ASP A 22 -1.82 1.47 -16.91
N PRO A 23 -1.77 0.15 -16.69
CA PRO A 23 -1.59 -0.43 -15.38
C PRO A 23 -0.17 -0.16 -14.89
N CYS A 24 -0.04 0.94 -14.15
CA CYS A 24 1.03 1.27 -13.23
C CYS A 24 2.34 1.85 -13.82
N PRO A 25 2.39 3.19 -13.86
CA PRO A 25 3.62 3.94 -13.60
C PRO A 25 3.56 4.86 -12.36
N VAL A 26 2.44 4.89 -11.64
CA VAL A 26 2.04 6.02 -10.79
C VAL A 26 3.10 6.44 -9.77
N ILE A 27 3.58 5.61 -8.85
CA ILE A 27 4.46 6.13 -7.78
C ILE A 27 5.87 6.45 -8.30
N ASP A 28 6.57 5.49 -8.91
CA ASP A 28 7.94 5.69 -9.40
C ASP A 28 8.01 6.83 -10.46
N GLN A 29 7.02 6.97 -11.34
CA GLN A 29 6.99 8.05 -12.33
C GLN A 29 6.45 9.36 -11.79
N ILE A 30 5.53 9.40 -10.81
CA ILE A 30 5.12 10.66 -10.14
C ILE A 30 6.30 11.23 -9.38
N VAL A 31 7.02 10.39 -8.63
CA VAL A 31 8.18 10.79 -7.84
C VAL A 31 9.34 11.21 -8.74
N ALA A 32 9.62 10.46 -9.82
CA ALA A 32 10.72 10.78 -10.74
C ALA A 32 10.39 11.88 -11.77
N LYS A 33 9.11 12.06 -12.09
CA LYS A 33 8.60 13.04 -13.07
C LYS A 33 7.33 13.65 -12.51
N ALA A 34 7.45 14.71 -11.72
CA ALA A 34 6.34 15.58 -11.36
C ALA A 34 5.68 16.21 -12.61
N ARG A 35 4.87 15.41 -13.31
CA ARG A 35 4.24 15.69 -14.61
C ARG A 35 2.78 15.20 -14.64
N ILE A 36 2.10 15.27 -13.49
CA ILE A 36 0.66 15.04 -13.42
C ILE A 36 -0.06 16.37 -13.22
N GLN A 37 -1.00 16.67 -14.14
CA GLN A 37 -1.87 17.85 -14.12
C GLN A 37 -3.29 17.47 -13.68
N VAL A 38 -3.42 16.73 -12.57
CA VAL A 38 -4.71 16.45 -11.94
C VAL A 38 -4.56 16.84 -10.47
N PRO A 39 -5.47 17.66 -9.90
CA PRO A 39 -5.42 17.95 -8.48
C PRO A 39 -5.73 16.67 -7.71
N PHE A 40 -4.72 16.15 -7.01
CA PHE A 40 -4.90 15.11 -6.02
C PHE A 40 -5.51 15.70 -4.75
N ASP A 41 -6.32 14.92 -4.04
CA ASP A 41 -6.74 15.32 -2.70
C ASP A 41 -5.55 15.34 -1.72
N GLU A 42 -5.73 16.02 -0.58
CA GLU A 42 -4.67 16.24 0.41
C GLU A 42 -4.07 14.93 0.94
N LEU A 43 -4.92 13.91 1.10
CA LEU A 43 -4.51 12.59 1.55
C LEU A 43 -3.63 11.88 0.51
N THR A 44 -4.03 11.91 -0.75
CA THR A 44 -3.27 11.33 -1.86
C THR A 44 -1.89 11.95 -1.95
N MET A 45 -1.80 13.28 -1.82
CA MET A 45 -0.54 14.00 -1.79
C MET A 45 0.33 13.57 -0.60
N LEU A 46 -0.26 13.50 0.61
CA LEU A 46 0.45 13.04 1.81
C LEU A 46 1.04 11.63 1.64
N LEU A 47 0.31 10.71 1.02
CA LEU A 47 0.79 9.36 0.77
C LEU A 47 1.93 9.33 -0.26
N ILE A 48 1.78 10.04 -1.38
CA ILE A 48 2.81 10.11 -2.43
C ILE A 48 4.09 10.74 -1.89
N GLU A 49 3.98 11.91 -1.26
CA GLU A 49 5.12 12.63 -0.69
C GLU A 49 5.77 11.84 0.43
N GLY A 50 4.96 11.20 1.28
CA GLY A 50 5.42 10.35 2.36
C GLY A 50 6.23 9.15 1.87
N VAL A 51 5.71 8.42 0.88
CA VAL A 51 6.43 7.30 0.24
C VAL A 51 7.72 7.81 -0.43
N ALA A 52 7.67 8.91 -1.17
CA ALA A 52 8.85 9.49 -1.83
C ALA A 52 9.95 9.87 -0.83
N THR A 53 9.57 10.54 0.25
CA THR A 53 10.50 11.02 1.29
C THR A 53 11.12 9.88 2.09
N GLN A 54 10.39 8.77 2.27
CA GLN A 54 10.84 7.62 3.05
C GLN A 54 11.25 6.42 2.20
N GLN A 55 11.38 6.59 0.88
CA GLN A 55 11.55 5.48 -0.06
C GLN A 55 12.70 4.55 0.31
N THR A 56 13.89 5.07 0.63
CA THR A 56 15.05 4.26 1.02
C THR A 56 14.74 3.39 2.23
N ARG A 57 14.15 3.97 3.28
CA ARG A 57 13.81 3.24 4.51
C ARG A 57 12.73 2.18 4.25
N ILE A 58 11.74 2.51 3.43
CA ILE A 58 10.68 1.58 3.03
C ILE A 58 11.28 0.42 2.24
N ASP A 59 12.14 0.69 1.27
CA ASP A 59 12.77 -0.32 0.42
C ASP A 59 13.70 -1.24 1.23
N GLU A 60 14.46 -0.69 2.19
CA GLU A 60 15.28 -1.49 3.13
C GLU A 60 14.42 -2.43 3.98
N LEU A 61 13.29 -1.94 4.47
CA LEU A 61 12.35 -2.73 5.27
C LEU A 61 11.71 -3.84 4.42
N LEU A 62 11.28 -3.50 3.20
CA LEU A 62 10.73 -4.48 2.26
C LEU A 62 11.77 -5.55 1.91
N ALA A 63 12.99 -5.17 1.57
CA ALA A 63 14.07 -6.10 1.23
C ALA A 63 14.40 -7.06 2.40
N SER A 64 14.28 -6.57 3.64
CA SER A 64 14.50 -7.38 4.85
C SER A 64 13.40 -8.41 5.11
N HIS A 65 12.22 -8.26 4.48
CA HIS A 65 11.06 -9.13 4.70
C HIS A 65 10.57 -9.85 3.43
N SER A 66 11.15 -9.56 2.27
CA SER A 66 10.84 -10.20 0.98
C SER A 66 11.87 -11.26 0.60
N HIS A 67 12.28 -12.13 1.53
CA HIS A 67 13.45 -13.04 1.42
C HIS A 67 13.55 -13.88 0.12
N ALA A 68 12.46 -14.09 -0.62
CA ALA A 68 12.47 -14.82 -1.88
C ALA A 68 12.62 -13.94 -3.14
N TRP A 69 12.46 -12.62 -3.03
CA TRP A 69 12.41 -11.68 -4.15
C TRP A 69 13.14 -10.38 -3.82
N THR A 70 14.11 -10.02 -4.67
CA THR A 70 14.66 -8.66 -4.67
C THR A 70 13.63 -7.69 -5.28
N LEU A 71 13.60 -6.44 -4.81
CA LEU A 71 12.57 -5.46 -5.20
C LEU A 71 12.55 -5.18 -6.72
N ASP A 72 13.71 -5.28 -7.38
CA ASP A 72 13.86 -5.11 -8.83
C ASP A 72 13.18 -6.22 -9.65
N ARG A 73 12.95 -7.40 -9.05
CA ARG A 73 12.31 -8.55 -9.71
C ARG A 73 10.80 -8.61 -9.49
N MET A 74 10.26 -7.77 -8.61
CA MET A 74 8.83 -7.71 -8.35
C MET A 74 8.10 -7.01 -9.51
N LEU A 75 6.86 -7.44 -9.76
CA LEU A 75 5.96 -6.67 -10.61
C LEU A 75 5.88 -5.23 -10.07
N ALA A 76 5.91 -4.24 -10.98
CA ALA A 76 5.86 -2.83 -10.59
C ALA A 76 4.65 -2.52 -9.71
N THR A 77 3.49 -3.13 -10.03
CA THR A 77 2.28 -3.06 -9.20
C THR A 77 2.55 -3.54 -7.78
N ASP A 78 3.09 -4.74 -7.61
CA ASP A 78 3.30 -5.35 -6.29
C ASP A 78 4.28 -4.52 -5.46
N ARG A 79 5.39 -4.09 -6.06
CA ARG A 79 6.36 -3.21 -5.40
C ARG A 79 5.72 -1.90 -4.93
N ASN A 80 4.87 -1.29 -5.75
CA ASN A 80 4.23 -0.02 -5.41
C ASN A 80 3.16 -0.18 -4.32
N VAL A 81 2.36 -1.25 -4.38
CA VAL A 81 1.40 -1.59 -3.31
C VAL A 81 2.12 -1.86 -2.00
N LEU A 82 3.24 -2.60 -2.04
CA LEU A 82 4.08 -2.87 -0.88
C LEU A 82 4.64 -1.58 -0.25
N ARG A 83 5.16 -0.66 -1.07
CA ARG A 83 5.67 0.63 -0.60
C ARG A 83 4.60 1.47 0.08
N LEU A 84 3.41 1.54 -0.53
CA LEU A 84 2.29 2.29 0.02
C LEU A 84 1.81 1.70 1.36
N GLY A 85 1.58 0.38 1.39
CA GLY A 85 1.16 -0.31 2.61
C GLY A 85 2.20 -0.20 3.73
N ALA A 86 3.49 -0.34 3.42
CA ALA A 86 4.56 -0.17 4.39
C ALA A 86 4.62 1.26 4.96
N PHE A 87 4.46 2.28 4.10
CA PHE A 87 4.40 3.67 4.56
C PHE A 87 3.23 3.90 5.52
N GLU A 88 2.02 3.45 5.18
CA GLU A 88 0.87 3.60 6.07
C GLU A 88 1.03 2.84 7.39
N LEU A 89 1.62 1.64 7.37
CA LEU A 89 1.95 0.91 8.59
C LEU A 89 2.88 1.71 9.51
N ILE A 90 3.80 2.48 8.95
CA ILE A 90 4.75 3.32 9.70
C ILE A 90 4.12 4.63 10.17
N ALA A 91 3.34 5.30 9.31
CA ALA A 91 2.94 6.70 9.50
C ALA A 91 1.51 6.87 10.03
N ARG A 92 0.62 5.89 9.85
CA ARG A 92 -0.82 6.00 10.12
C ARG A 92 -1.28 5.10 11.26
N SER A 93 -0.79 5.35 12.48
CA SER A 93 -1.21 4.62 13.69
C SER A 93 -2.69 4.75 14.01
N ASP A 94 -3.37 5.73 13.42
CA ASP A 94 -4.81 5.95 13.49
C ASP A 94 -5.62 4.99 12.59
N VAL A 95 -4.98 4.32 11.63
CA VAL A 95 -5.62 3.34 10.74
C VAL A 95 -5.27 1.92 11.22
N PRO A 96 -6.26 1.04 11.48
CA PRO A 96 -5.98 -0.32 11.94
C PRO A 96 -5.16 -1.14 10.95
N THR A 97 -4.26 -1.99 11.45
CA THR A 97 -3.38 -2.81 10.59
C THR A 97 -4.18 -3.68 9.63
N ALA A 98 -5.27 -4.30 10.10
CA ALA A 98 -6.10 -5.17 9.27
C ALA A 98 -6.72 -4.44 8.06
N VAL A 99 -7.06 -3.16 8.22
CA VAL A 99 -7.61 -2.34 7.13
C VAL A 99 -6.53 -2.13 6.06
N ILE A 100 -5.33 -1.72 6.45
CA ILE A 100 -4.20 -1.50 5.52
C ILE A 100 -3.87 -2.78 4.74
N LEU A 101 -3.79 -3.93 5.43
CA LEU A 101 -3.51 -5.22 4.79
C LEU A 101 -4.60 -5.63 3.79
N ASN A 102 -5.88 -5.52 4.19
CA ASN A 102 -7.01 -5.87 3.32
C ASN A 102 -7.03 -5.02 2.04
N GLU A 103 -6.76 -3.73 2.17
CA GLU A 103 -6.74 -2.84 1.00
C GLU A 103 -5.54 -3.06 0.09
N ALA A 104 -4.36 -3.29 0.66
CA ALA A 104 -3.20 -3.68 -0.14
C ALA A 104 -3.43 -4.98 -0.92
N VAL A 105 -4.05 -5.99 -0.29
CA VAL A 105 -4.45 -7.24 -0.97
C VAL A 105 -5.44 -6.98 -2.10
N ARG A 106 -6.44 -6.11 -1.86
CA ARG A 106 -7.46 -5.77 -2.86
C ARG A 106 -6.82 -5.11 -4.09
N LEU A 107 -5.92 -4.16 -3.89
CA LEU A 107 -5.18 -3.50 -4.97
C LEU A 107 -4.29 -4.48 -5.73
N ALA A 108 -3.54 -5.32 -5.02
CA ALA A 108 -2.67 -6.33 -5.63
C ALA A 108 -3.44 -7.35 -6.47
N LYS A 109 -4.62 -7.80 -6.01
CA LYS A 109 -5.50 -8.69 -6.80
C LYS A 109 -6.10 -8.02 -8.02
N ARG A 110 -6.36 -6.71 -7.95
CA ARG A 110 -6.99 -5.97 -9.05
C ARG A 110 -6.01 -5.66 -10.20
N PHE A 111 -4.76 -5.39 -9.87
CA PHE A 111 -3.78 -4.85 -10.83
C PHE A 111 -2.51 -5.70 -10.99
N GLY A 112 -2.35 -6.73 -10.17
CA GLY A 112 -1.22 -7.65 -10.21
C GLY A 112 -1.55 -8.95 -10.94
N SER A 113 -0.83 -10.01 -10.57
CA SER A 113 -1.02 -11.38 -11.02
C SER A 113 -1.89 -12.20 -10.05
N ASP A 114 -2.21 -13.43 -10.41
CA ASP A 114 -2.97 -14.37 -9.56
C ASP A 114 -2.33 -14.57 -8.18
N ASP A 115 -0.99 -14.50 -8.09
CA ASP A 115 -0.25 -14.69 -6.83
C ASP A 115 -0.04 -13.40 -6.02
N SER A 116 -0.31 -12.23 -6.61
CA SER A 116 0.05 -10.92 -6.05
C SER A 116 -0.63 -10.64 -4.70
N GLY A 117 -1.91 -10.99 -4.57
CA GLY A 117 -2.64 -10.78 -3.31
C GLY A 117 -2.05 -11.55 -2.13
N ARG A 118 -1.63 -12.80 -2.34
CA ARG A 118 -1.01 -13.64 -1.30
C ARG A 118 0.39 -13.12 -0.95
N PHE A 119 1.17 -12.76 -1.97
CA PHE A 119 2.52 -12.24 -1.79
C PHE A 119 2.53 -10.94 -0.98
N VAL A 120 1.73 -9.95 -1.39
CA VAL A 120 1.61 -8.65 -0.70
C VAL A 120 1.19 -8.82 0.75
N ASN A 121 0.19 -9.66 1.01
CA ASN A 121 -0.27 -9.94 2.37
C ASN A 121 0.85 -10.48 3.27
N GLY A 122 1.61 -11.45 2.76
CA GLY A 122 2.69 -12.09 3.53
C GLY A 122 3.77 -11.10 3.94
N VAL A 123 4.21 -10.25 3.01
CA VAL A 123 5.25 -9.25 3.27
C VAL A 123 4.76 -8.16 4.23
N LEU A 124 3.58 -7.59 3.99
CA LEU A 124 3.04 -6.53 4.85
C LEU A 124 2.70 -7.03 6.26
N ALA A 125 2.20 -8.26 6.40
CA ALA A 125 1.98 -8.86 7.71
C ALA A 125 3.29 -9.06 8.48
N ALA A 126 4.38 -9.44 7.80
CA ALA A 126 5.70 -9.54 8.42
C ALA A 126 6.21 -8.18 8.91
N ILE A 127 6.05 -7.13 8.08
CA ILE A 127 6.42 -5.76 8.42
C ILE A 127 5.60 -5.21 9.59
N ALA A 128 4.29 -5.42 9.58
CA ALA A 128 3.40 -4.93 10.63
C ALA A 128 3.81 -5.44 12.02
N ARG A 129 4.28 -6.69 12.14
CA ARG A 129 4.78 -7.25 13.41
C ARG A 129 5.99 -6.50 13.97
N VAL A 130 6.79 -5.90 13.10
CA VAL A 130 7.99 -5.13 13.48
C VAL A 130 7.61 -3.70 13.81
N VAL A 131 6.84 -3.04 12.95
CA VAL A 131 6.60 -1.59 13.06
C VAL A 131 5.40 -1.22 13.95
N ARG A 132 4.54 -2.18 14.27
CA ARG A 132 3.35 -2.01 15.14
C ARG A 132 3.30 -3.05 16.27
N ALA A 133 4.46 -3.44 16.79
CA ALA A 133 4.54 -4.38 17.90
C ALA A 133 3.64 -3.94 19.06
N GLY A 134 2.62 -4.76 19.38
CA GLY A 134 1.60 -4.47 20.40
C GLY A 134 0.16 -4.40 19.89
N GLU A 135 -0.06 -4.23 18.58
CA GLU A 135 -1.41 -4.32 18.00
C GLU A 135 -1.78 -5.82 17.81
N THR A 136 -2.79 -6.31 18.54
CA THR A 136 -3.33 -7.65 18.28
C THR A 136 -4.18 -7.58 17.02
N LEU A 137 -3.77 -8.31 15.97
CA LEU A 137 -4.58 -8.50 14.77
C LEU A 137 -5.84 -9.28 15.15
N SER A 138 -6.91 -8.57 15.54
CA SER A 138 -8.22 -9.16 15.67
C SER A 138 -8.69 -9.53 14.27
N VAL A 139 -8.50 -10.79 13.89
CA VAL A 139 -9.21 -11.39 12.76
C VAL A 139 -10.66 -11.48 13.20
N ASP A 140 -11.46 -10.46 12.89
CA ASP A 140 -12.89 -10.55 13.04
C ASP A 140 -13.41 -11.50 11.95
N GLN A 141 -13.48 -12.79 12.29
CA GLN A 141 -14.19 -13.78 11.50
C GLN A 141 -15.68 -13.59 11.75
N SER A 142 -16.29 -12.60 11.09
CA SER A 142 -17.74 -12.61 10.91
C SER A 142 -18.08 -13.62 9.80
N SER A 143 -18.09 -14.90 10.19
CA SER A 143 -18.98 -15.89 9.59
C SER A 143 -20.31 -15.80 10.32
N ALA A 144 -21.33 -15.25 9.66
CA ALA A 144 -22.78 -15.32 9.94
C ALA A 144 -23.40 -14.20 9.08
N ASP A 145 -24.33 -14.40 8.15
CA ASP A 145 -25.27 -15.49 7.86
C ASP A 145 -25.47 -15.62 6.33
#